data_AF-A0AA43D5Q1-F1
#
_entry.id   AF-A0AA43D5Q1-F1
#
_cell.length_a   1.000
_cell.length_b   1.000
_cell.length_c   1.000
_cell.angle_alpha   90.00
_cell.angle_beta   90.00
_cell.angle_gamma   90.00
#
_symmetry.space_group_name_H-M   'P 1'
#
loop_
_entity.id
_entity.type
_entity.pdbx_description
1 polymer ?
#
loop_
_entity_poly.entity_id
_entity_poly.type
_entity_poly.pdbx_seq_one_letter_code
_entity_poly.pdbx_strand_id
1 'polypeptide(L)'
;MSYFGTLITINSIDDNRHFISLDSYFILRTMKAEIDYSMEKQHAQKMVAQPAWQRIILLIILGYEAAGCFLGGTLLVLAPDGRYLDMPVDLMRGVFRDFLIPGIILFGLGILNTFAFVSVLRRTGLDWFMAGLALGGLLIWFVVEIIILQELHWLHAMWGLPVLLGWLVTIPLIALRHDTLMMRKFLLACGILSSLWYVGINIFVPTQYAGYSALTLTVSELSAIGAPTRIIWVLLAILYLLLLMAFGWGVLKSSAGDRQLRIAGSLIIAYCIMNFYWPPMHQREVIAAGGGSLTDTLHIVWAMMTLLFNMLLMGFGAAALRKRFRLYTIATWVVFIVFGVLTFTESPGIEANQPTPHLGIWERINMGAFLLWIIVFAIALLNKRNQKEIN
;
A
#
# COMPACT_ATOMS: atom_id res chain seq x y z
N MET A 1 31.93 -37.96 -0.95
CA MET A 1 30.61 -38.61 -1.00
C MET A 1 30.18 -38.66 -2.45
N SER A 2 30.02 -39.86 -2.96
CA SER A 2 30.22 -40.21 -4.37
C SER A 2 28.91 -40.57 -5.08
N TYR A 3 28.89 -40.29 -6.38
CA TYR A 3 28.06 -40.88 -7.45
C TYR A 3 26.55 -40.63 -7.43
N PHE A 4 26.09 -39.86 -8.43
CA PHE A 4 25.18 -40.37 -9.47
C PHE A 4 25.28 -39.45 -10.70
N GLY A 5 26.26 -39.74 -11.55
CA GLY A 5 26.31 -39.23 -12.93
C GLY A 5 26.04 -40.41 -13.85
N THR A 6 24.82 -40.52 -14.36
CA THR A 6 24.49 -41.54 -15.35
C THR A 6 24.81 -40.97 -16.73
N LEU A 7 25.96 -41.38 -17.27
CA LEU A 7 26.32 -41.22 -18.68
C LEU A 7 25.30 -41.98 -19.54
N ILE A 8 24.68 -41.30 -20.50
CA ILE A 8 23.91 -41.93 -21.56
C ILE A 8 24.88 -42.29 -22.67
N THR A 9 25.24 -43.56 -22.78
CA THR A 9 25.97 -44.11 -23.93
C THR A 9 24.95 -44.74 -24.88
N ILE A 10 24.70 -44.12 -26.03
CA ILE A 10 23.87 -44.70 -27.09
C ILE A 10 24.79 -45.52 -27.99
N ASN A 11 24.82 -46.85 -27.78
CA ASN A 11 25.36 -47.77 -28.78
C ASN A 11 24.21 -48.25 -29.67
N SER A 12 24.43 -48.11 -30.97
CA SER A 12 23.68 -48.76 -32.05
C SER A 12 23.65 -50.28 -31.85
N ILE A 13 22.48 -50.89 -32.03
CA ILE A 13 22.25 -52.19 -32.70
C ILE A 13 20.72 -52.33 -32.91
N ASP A 14 20.34 -52.53 -34.18
CA ASP A 14 19.02 -53.04 -34.58
C ASP A 14 18.79 -54.44 -34.00
N ASP A 15 17.68 -54.67 -33.31
CA ASP A 15 16.80 -55.80 -33.65
C ASP A 15 15.41 -55.67 -33.00
N ASN A 16 14.40 -56.08 -33.74
CA ASN A 16 12.98 -56.07 -33.39
C ASN A 16 12.70 -56.81 -32.07
N ARG A 17 12.48 -56.07 -30.97
CA ARG A 17 11.62 -56.49 -29.85
C ARG A 17 11.33 -55.31 -28.91
N HIS A 18 10.06 -54.90 -28.83
CA HIS A 18 9.58 -53.91 -27.88
C HIS A 18 9.79 -54.38 -26.43
N PHE A 19 10.93 -54.03 -25.83
CA PHE A 19 11.17 -54.14 -24.40
C PHE A 19 11.24 -52.73 -23.83
N ILE A 20 10.08 -52.17 -23.44
CA ILE A 20 10.07 -51.01 -22.56
C ILE A 20 10.59 -51.53 -21.22
N SER A 21 11.81 -51.16 -20.83
CA SER A 21 12.39 -51.56 -19.55
C SER A 21 11.46 -51.12 -18.41
N LEU A 22 11.31 -51.97 -17.37
CA LEU A 22 10.49 -51.67 -16.18
C LEU A 22 10.83 -50.30 -15.57
N ASP A 23 12.09 -49.86 -15.68
CA ASP A 23 12.55 -48.52 -15.27
C ASP A 23 11.93 -47.40 -16.11
N SER A 24 11.84 -47.56 -17.43
CA SER A 24 11.20 -46.57 -18.31
C SER A 24 9.71 -46.43 -18.00
N TYR A 25 9.04 -47.54 -17.70
CA TYR A 25 7.62 -47.55 -17.33
C TYR A 25 7.40 -46.92 -15.95
N PHE A 26 8.30 -47.16 -15.00
CA PHE A 26 8.24 -46.54 -13.67
C PHE A 26 8.48 -45.03 -13.75
N ILE A 27 9.47 -44.57 -14.53
CA ILE A 27 9.76 -43.15 -14.77
C ILE A 27 8.58 -42.45 -15.47
N LEU A 28 8.01 -43.07 -16.51
CA LEU A 28 6.84 -42.51 -17.19
C LEU A 28 5.63 -42.43 -16.26
N ARG A 29 5.45 -43.41 -15.37
CA ARG A 29 4.34 -43.43 -14.40
C ARG A 29 4.53 -42.38 -13.30
N THR A 30 5.74 -42.17 -12.80
CA THR A 30 6.02 -41.11 -11.82
C THR A 30 5.92 -39.73 -12.46
N MET A 31 6.47 -39.52 -13.66
CA MET A 31 6.31 -38.26 -14.40
C MET A 31 4.83 -37.98 -14.71
N LYS A 32 4.06 -38.99 -15.12
CA LYS A 32 2.62 -38.84 -15.35
C LYS A 32 1.87 -38.53 -14.06
N ALA A 33 2.17 -39.20 -12.95
CA ALA A 33 1.57 -38.90 -11.66
C ALA A 33 1.93 -37.49 -11.17
N GLU A 34 3.14 -37.01 -11.44
CA GLU A 34 3.60 -35.67 -11.08
C GLU A 34 2.98 -34.60 -11.98
N ILE A 35 2.80 -34.88 -13.28
CA ILE A 35 2.05 -34.06 -14.22
C ILE A 35 0.58 -34.01 -13.82
N ASP A 36 -0.07 -35.15 -13.59
CA ASP A 36 -1.47 -35.25 -13.19
C ASP A 36 -1.70 -34.56 -11.84
N TYR A 37 -0.81 -34.75 -10.85
CA TYR A 37 -0.85 -34.04 -9.58
C TYR A 37 -0.63 -32.53 -9.76
N SER A 38 0.28 -32.11 -10.65
CA SER A 38 0.49 -30.70 -10.95
C SER A 38 -0.72 -30.08 -11.66
N MET A 39 -1.34 -30.81 -12.59
CA MET A 39 -2.53 -30.40 -13.32
C MET A 39 -3.75 -30.35 -12.42
N GLU A 40 -3.92 -31.32 -11.51
CA GLU A 40 -4.98 -31.38 -10.51
C GLU A 40 -4.80 -30.30 -9.46
N LYS A 41 -3.58 -30.00 -9.02
CA LYS A 41 -3.27 -28.88 -8.12
C LYS A 41 -3.44 -27.53 -8.80
N GLN A 42 -3.14 -27.43 -10.09
CA GLN A 42 -3.40 -26.26 -10.93
C GLN A 42 -4.91 -26.11 -11.24
N HIS A 43 -5.66 -27.22 -11.29
CA HIS A 43 -7.14 -27.24 -11.36
C HIS A 43 -7.80 -26.95 -10.01
N ALA A 44 -7.20 -27.35 -8.90
CA ALA A 44 -7.70 -27.08 -7.54
C ALA A 44 -7.34 -25.67 -7.06
N GLN A 45 -6.23 -25.10 -7.55
CA GLN A 45 -5.97 -23.66 -7.50
C GLN A 45 -6.88 -22.86 -8.44
N LYS A 46 -7.55 -23.53 -9.38
CA LYS A 46 -8.55 -22.91 -10.25
C LYS A 46 -9.82 -22.68 -9.43
N MET A 47 -9.96 -21.42 -9.02
CA MET A 47 -11.19 -20.79 -8.56
C MET A 47 -11.62 -21.25 -7.15
N VAL A 48 -11.06 -20.62 -6.11
CA VAL A 48 -11.93 -20.27 -4.97
C VAL A 48 -13.07 -19.45 -5.57
N ALA A 49 -14.19 -20.10 -5.85
CA ALA A 49 -15.35 -19.46 -6.46
C ALA A 49 -15.71 -18.27 -5.57
N GLN A 50 -15.79 -17.07 -6.16
CA GLN A 50 -16.17 -15.87 -5.42
C GLN A 50 -17.47 -16.16 -4.67
N PRO A 51 -17.49 -16.07 -3.33
CA PRO A 51 -18.70 -16.23 -2.56
C PRO A 51 -19.80 -15.34 -3.14
N ALA A 52 -20.98 -15.90 -3.38
CA ALA A 52 -22.06 -15.20 -4.07
C ALA A 52 -22.38 -13.84 -3.42
N TRP A 53 -22.31 -13.77 -2.09
CA TRP A 53 -22.53 -12.54 -1.33
C TRP A 53 -21.50 -11.43 -1.64
N GLN A 54 -20.22 -11.78 -1.78
CA GLN A 54 -19.16 -10.80 -2.12
C GLN A 54 -19.40 -10.19 -3.50
N ARG A 55 -19.79 -11.04 -4.45
CA ARG A 55 -20.10 -10.60 -5.81
C ARG A 55 -21.33 -9.69 -5.83
N ILE A 56 -22.36 -10.05 -5.08
CA ILE A 56 -23.58 -9.25 -4.97
C ILE A 56 -23.26 -7.88 -4.37
N ILE A 57 -22.50 -7.83 -3.27
CA ILE A 57 -22.07 -6.56 -2.65
C ILE A 57 -21.28 -5.72 -3.65
N LEU A 58 -20.29 -6.31 -4.34
CA LEU A 58 -19.48 -5.59 -5.32
C LEU A 58 -20.33 -5.03 -6.47
N LEU A 59 -21.31 -5.79 -6.97
CA LEU A 59 -22.25 -5.31 -7.99
C LEU A 59 -23.12 -4.17 -7.48
N ILE A 60 -23.63 -4.25 -6.26
CA ILE A 60 -24.42 -3.17 -5.64
C ILE A 60 -23.58 -1.88 -5.57
N ILE A 61 -22.34 -1.98 -5.09
CA ILE A 61 -21.44 -0.84 -4.96
C ILE A 61 -21.12 -0.24 -6.34
N LEU A 62 -20.66 -1.05 -7.30
CA LEU A 62 -20.32 -0.55 -8.64
C LEU A 62 -21.53 0.08 -9.35
N GLY A 63 -22.73 -0.48 -9.15
CA GLY A 63 -23.97 0.09 -9.69
C GLY A 63 -24.37 1.40 -9.02
N TYR A 64 -24.28 1.45 -7.69
CA TYR A 64 -24.55 2.66 -6.90
C TYR A 64 -23.61 3.81 -7.29
N GLU A 65 -22.31 3.54 -7.35
CA GLU A 65 -21.29 4.51 -7.74
C GLU A 65 -21.45 4.96 -9.20
N ALA A 66 -21.76 4.03 -10.12
CA ALA A 66 -22.01 4.39 -11.51
C ALA A 66 -23.20 5.36 -11.65
N ALA A 67 -24.31 5.09 -10.96
CA ALA A 67 -25.48 5.95 -10.98
C ALA A 67 -25.18 7.33 -10.36
N GLY A 68 -24.48 7.37 -9.23
CA GLY A 68 -24.05 8.61 -8.59
C GLY A 68 -23.15 9.46 -9.48
N CYS A 69 -22.15 8.83 -10.10
CA CYS A 69 -21.22 9.47 -11.02
C CYS A 69 -21.89 10.02 -12.27
N PHE A 70 -22.84 9.27 -12.86
CA PHE A 70 -23.59 9.77 -14.00
C PHE A 70 -24.50 10.94 -13.62
N LEU A 71 -25.19 10.84 -12.49
CA LEU A 71 -26.08 11.91 -12.04
C LEU A 71 -25.28 13.17 -11.72
N GLY A 72 -24.29 13.08 -10.84
CA GLY A 72 -23.43 14.20 -10.46
C GLY A 72 -22.66 14.76 -11.65
N GLY A 73 -22.01 13.90 -12.44
CA GLY A 73 -21.23 14.30 -13.61
C GLY A 73 -22.09 15.01 -14.66
N THR A 74 -23.27 14.49 -14.96
CA THR A 74 -24.19 15.13 -15.93
C THR A 74 -24.68 16.47 -15.43
N LEU A 75 -25.09 16.57 -14.15
CA LEU A 75 -25.58 17.83 -13.60
C LEU A 75 -24.50 18.92 -13.60
N LEU A 76 -23.25 18.57 -13.28
CA LEU A 76 -22.11 19.49 -13.33
C LEU A 76 -21.70 19.87 -14.76
N VAL A 77 -21.85 18.97 -15.74
CA VAL A 77 -21.59 19.30 -17.15
C VAL A 77 -22.69 20.20 -17.74
N LEU A 78 -23.96 19.96 -17.39
CA LEU A 78 -25.09 20.76 -17.88
C LEU A 78 -25.20 22.12 -17.22
N ALA A 79 -24.75 22.23 -15.97
CA ALA A 79 -24.67 23.47 -15.21
C ALA A 79 -23.28 23.60 -14.55
N PRO A 80 -22.24 23.98 -15.30
CA PRO A 80 -20.89 24.13 -14.77
C PRO A 80 -20.75 25.20 -13.68
N ASP A 81 -21.71 26.12 -13.59
CA ASP A 81 -21.85 27.09 -12.50
C ASP A 81 -22.32 26.47 -11.17
N GLY A 82 -22.70 25.19 -11.19
CA GLY A 82 -23.09 24.41 -10.01
C GLY A 82 -24.53 24.62 -9.53
N ARG A 83 -25.34 25.44 -10.24
CA ARG A 83 -26.70 25.84 -9.81
C ARG A 83 -27.68 24.68 -9.60
N TYR A 84 -27.48 23.54 -10.27
CA TYR A 84 -28.37 22.37 -10.13
C TYR A 84 -28.11 21.56 -8.86
N LEU A 85 -26.94 21.75 -8.24
CA LEU A 85 -26.55 21.07 -7.00
C LEU A 85 -26.39 22.05 -5.83
N ASP A 86 -26.74 23.32 -6.04
CA ASP A 86 -26.56 24.41 -5.07
C ASP A 86 -25.11 24.52 -4.57
N MET A 87 -24.15 24.36 -5.49
CA MET A 87 -22.72 24.40 -5.19
C MET A 87 -22.06 25.61 -5.88
N PRO A 88 -21.69 26.68 -5.13
CA PRO A 88 -20.99 27.80 -5.73
C PRO A 88 -19.57 27.42 -6.16
N VAL A 89 -19.11 27.97 -7.30
CA VAL A 89 -17.77 27.70 -7.88
C VAL A 89 -16.64 28.05 -6.92
N ASP A 90 -16.83 29.02 -6.03
CA ASP A 90 -15.86 29.44 -5.02
C ASP A 90 -15.43 28.31 -4.07
N LEU A 91 -16.24 27.25 -3.94
CA LEU A 91 -15.88 26.05 -3.18
C LEU A 91 -14.59 25.38 -3.70
N MET A 92 -14.30 25.50 -5.00
CA MET A 92 -13.11 24.92 -5.61
C MET A 92 -11.85 25.78 -5.42
N ARG A 93 -11.95 26.91 -4.73
CA ARG A 93 -10.81 27.78 -4.34
C ARG A 93 -9.91 28.18 -5.52
N GLY A 94 -10.50 28.34 -6.70
CA GLY A 94 -9.81 28.75 -7.93
C GLY A 94 -8.97 27.65 -8.61
N VAL A 95 -9.04 26.39 -8.16
CA VAL A 95 -8.36 25.26 -8.83
C VAL A 95 -8.94 25.02 -10.23
N PHE A 96 -10.26 25.10 -10.35
CA PHE A 96 -10.97 25.08 -11.62
C PHE A 96 -11.74 26.39 -11.82
N ARG A 97 -11.99 26.75 -13.08
CA ARG A 97 -12.79 27.93 -13.43
C ARG A 97 -14.28 27.73 -13.17
N ASP A 98 -14.75 26.50 -13.33
CA ASP A 98 -16.13 26.03 -13.16
C ASP A 98 -16.12 24.50 -12.96
N PHE A 99 -17.29 23.89 -12.76
CA PHE A 99 -17.43 22.45 -12.53
C PHE A 99 -17.39 21.60 -13.80
N LEU A 100 -17.10 22.15 -14.99
CA LEU A 100 -17.13 21.39 -16.23
C LEU A 100 -16.10 20.25 -16.22
N ILE A 101 -14.84 20.55 -15.85
CA ILE A 101 -13.78 19.54 -15.79
C ILE A 101 -14.08 18.48 -14.72
N PRO A 102 -14.42 18.84 -13.46
CA PRO A 102 -14.90 17.88 -12.47
C PRO A 102 -16.07 17.01 -12.97
N GLY A 103 -17.05 17.63 -13.63
CA GLY A 103 -18.22 16.93 -14.17
C GLY A 103 -17.86 15.91 -15.24
N ILE A 104 -16.94 16.24 -16.16
CA ILE A 104 -16.43 15.32 -17.19
C ILE A 104 -15.68 14.15 -16.55
N ILE A 105 -14.82 14.42 -15.56
CA ILE A 105 -14.08 13.38 -14.85
C ILE A 105 -15.06 12.43 -14.16
N LEU A 106 -16.03 12.97 -13.43
CA LEU A 106 -17.03 12.21 -12.71
C LEU A 106 -17.91 11.38 -13.66
N PHE A 107 -18.33 11.96 -14.79
CA PHE A 107 -19.07 11.22 -15.83
C PHE A 107 -18.24 10.07 -16.42
N GLY A 108 -16.95 10.31 -16.69
CA GLY A 108 -16.01 9.28 -17.13
C GLY A 108 -15.83 8.15 -16.12
N LEU A 109 -15.79 8.47 -14.82
CA LEU A 109 -15.78 7.47 -13.75
C LEU A 109 -17.09 6.66 -13.71
N GLY A 110 -18.23 7.26 -14.05
CA GLY A 110 -19.51 6.56 -14.23
C GLY A 110 -19.47 5.52 -15.36
N ILE A 111 -18.87 5.87 -16.51
CA ILE A 111 -18.64 4.94 -17.62
C ILE A 111 -17.75 3.77 -17.15
N LEU A 112 -16.62 4.07 -16.50
CA LEU A 112 -15.70 3.05 -16.01
C LEU A 112 -16.36 2.10 -15.00
N ASN A 113 -17.13 2.63 -14.04
CA ASN A 113 -17.86 1.81 -13.08
C ASN A 113 -18.93 0.94 -13.74
N THR A 114 -19.56 1.41 -14.82
CA THR A 114 -20.51 0.62 -15.62
C THR A 114 -19.80 -0.53 -16.32
N PHE A 115 -18.64 -0.30 -16.95
CA PHE A 115 -17.84 -1.38 -17.55
C PHE A 115 -17.37 -2.39 -16.50
N ALA A 116 -16.96 -1.93 -15.32
CA ALA A 116 -16.61 -2.81 -14.21
C ALA A 116 -17.81 -3.63 -13.74
N PHE A 117 -18.97 -3.01 -13.55
CA PHE A 117 -20.22 -3.68 -13.19
C PHE A 117 -20.57 -4.78 -14.20
N VAL A 118 -20.56 -4.46 -15.49
CA VAL A 118 -20.86 -5.44 -16.56
C VAL A 118 -19.81 -6.55 -16.58
N SER A 119 -18.53 -6.23 -16.38
CA SER A 119 -17.44 -7.21 -16.34
C SER A 119 -17.61 -8.21 -15.19
N VAL A 120 -17.94 -7.71 -14.00
CA VAL A 120 -18.25 -8.53 -12.81
C VAL A 120 -19.55 -9.31 -13.00
N LEU A 121 -20.59 -8.71 -13.59
CA LEU A 121 -21.89 -9.34 -13.87
C LEU A 121 -21.77 -10.48 -14.89
N ARG A 122 -20.90 -10.33 -15.89
CA ARG A 122 -20.63 -11.35 -16.92
C ARG A 122 -19.53 -12.33 -16.54
N ARG A 123 -18.88 -12.18 -15.38
CA ARG A 123 -17.76 -13.03 -14.90
C ARG A 123 -16.61 -13.12 -15.91
N THR A 124 -16.30 -11.99 -16.53
CA THR A 124 -15.19 -11.91 -17.50
C THR A 124 -13.85 -12.12 -16.78
N GLY A 125 -12.80 -12.52 -17.51
CA GLY A 125 -11.46 -12.68 -16.91
C GLY A 125 -10.81 -11.37 -16.43
N LEU A 126 -11.37 -10.22 -16.82
CA LEU A 126 -10.93 -8.87 -16.46
C LEU A 126 -11.78 -8.25 -15.33
N ASP A 127 -12.73 -9.00 -14.77
CA ASP A 127 -13.66 -8.51 -13.74
C ASP A 127 -12.97 -7.83 -12.55
N TRP A 128 -11.95 -8.46 -12.00
CA TRP A 128 -11.18 -7.98 -10.87
C TRP A 128 -10.35 -6.73 -11.21
N PHE A 129 -9.78 -6.67 -12.42
CA PHE A 129 -8.97 -5.55 -12.87
C PHE A 129 -9.85 -4.32 -13.08
N MET A 130 -10.99 -4.50 -13.75
CA MET A 130 -11.95 -3.42 -13.98
C MET A 130 -12.56 -2.92 -12.67
N ALA A 131 -12.91 -3.82 -11.74
CA ALA A 131 -13.40 -3.43 -10.42
C ALA A 131 -12.34 -2.65 -9.62
N GLY A 132 -11.09 -3.12 -9.62
CA GLY A 132 -9.97 -2.41 -8.97
C GLY A 132 -9.70 -1.04 -9.60
N LEU A 133 -9.75 -0.95 -10.93
CA LEU A 133 -9.55 0.31 -11.66
C LEU A 133 -10.67 1.31 -11.37
N ALA A 134 -11.93 0.87 -11.35
CA ALA A 134 -13.10 1.70 -11.06
C ALA A 134 -13.10 2.23 -9.62
N LEU A 135 -12.95 1.34 -8.63
CA LEU A 135 -12.88 1.71 -7.22
C LEU A 135 -11.63 2.53 -6.89
N GLY A 136 -10.52 2.30 -7.61
CA GLY A 136 -9.30 3.09 -7.49
C GLY A 136 -9.46 4.50 -8.05
N GLY A 137 -10.09 4.63 -9.22
CA GLY A 137 -10.41 5.92 -9.82
C GLY A 137 -11.30 6.77 -8.91
N LEU A 138 -12.34 6.17 -8.31
CA LEU A 138 -13.20 6.87 -7.34
C LEU A 138 -12.46 7.27 -6.06
N LEU A 139 -11.63 6.38 -5.51
CA LEU A 139 -10.84 6.70 -4.33
C LEU A 139 -9.90 7.88 -4.60
N ILE A 140 -9.21 7.89 -5.75
CA ILE A 140 -8.36 9.00 -6.17
C ILE A 140 -9.19 10.27 -6.33
N TRP A 141 -10.34 10.18 -6.98
CA TRP A 141 -11.23 11.33 -7.19
C TRP A 141 -11.69 11.95 -5.87
N PHE A 142 -12.18 11.15 -4.92
CA PHE A 142 -12.55 11.67 -3.60
C PHE A 142 -11.39 12.29 -2.85
N VAL A 143 -10.19 11.71 -2.93
CA VAL A 143 -8.98 12.30 -2.35
C VAL A 143 -8.70 13.67 -2.96
N VAL A 144 -8.73 13.78 -4.29
CA VAL A 144 -8.51 15.05 -5.00
C VAL A 144 -9.59 16.08 -4.64
N GLU A 145 -10.86 15.66 -4.60
CA GLU A 145 -11.99 16.51 -4.22
C GLU A 145 -11.84 17.07 -2.80
N ILE A 146 -11.56 16.23 -1.81
CA ILE A 146 -11.36 16.66 -0.42
C ILE A 146 -10.16 17.60 -0.30
N ILE A 147 -9.08 17.38 -1.07
CA ILE A 147 -7.93 18.28 -1.13
C ILE A 147 -8.32 19.67 -1.66
N ILE A 148 -9.12 19.71 -2.73
CA ILE A 148 -9.56 20.97 -3.35
C ILE A 148 -10.51 21.73 -2.41
N LEU A 149 -11.49 21.04 -1.83
CA LEU A 149 -12.47 21.64 -0.94
C LEU A 149 -11.86 22.05 0.41
N GLN A 150 -10.80 21.36 0.85
CA GLN A 150 -10.18 21.47 2.17
C GLN A 150 -11.15 21.20 3.33
N GLU A 151 -12.22 20.43 3.08
CA GLU A 151 -13.25 20.12 4.07
C GLU A 151 -13.80 18.70 3.87
N LEU A 152 -14.15 18.04 4.97
CA LEU A 152 -14.75 16.71 4.96
C LEU A 152 -16.25 16.81 5.20
N HIS A 153 -17.00 17.00 4.11
CA HIS A 153 -18.47 16.93 4.13
C HIS A 153 -19.00 15.50 4.31
N TRP A 154 -20.21 15.39 4.87
CA TRP A 154 -20.94 14.11 5.00
C TRP A 154 -21.15 13.40 3.65
N LEU A 155 -21.24 14.14 2.55
CA LEU A 155 -21.32 13.55 1.21
C LEU A 155 -20.10 12.67 0.90
N HIS A 156 -18.89 13.05 1.31
CA HIS A 156 -17.71 12.19 1.15
C HIS A 156 -17.82 10.89 1.95
N ALA A 157 -18.51 10.89 3.09
CA ALA A 157 -18.78 9.66 3.83
C ALA A 157 -19.83 8.79 3.10
N MET A 158 -20.91 9.40 2.63
CA MET A 158 -21.98 8.71 1.91
C MET A 158 -21.47 7.98 0.66
N TRP A 159 -20.62 8.64 -0.13
CA TRP A 159 -20.06 8.07 -1.37
C TRP A 159 -18.73 7.33 -1.15
N GLY A 160 -17.90 7.76 -0.20
CA GLY A 160 -16.60 7.15 0.06
C GLY A 160 -16.68 5.82 0.81
N LEU A 161 -17.62 5.66 1.77
CA LEU A 161 -17.75 4.42 2.53
C LEU A 161 -18.09 3.20 1.66
N PRO A 162 -19.03 3.28 0.69
CA PRO A 162 -19.25 2.20 -0.26
C PRO A 162 -17.99 1.84 -1.06
N VAL A 163 -17.21 2.82 -1.52
CA VAL A 163 -15.94 2.55 -2.24
C VAL A 163 -14.92 1.82 -1.36
N LEU A 164 -14.78 2.22 -0.09
CA LEU A 164 -13.93 1.53 0.88
C LEU A 164 -14.40 0.09 1.14
N LEU A 165 -15.72 -0.12 1.28
CA LEU A 165 -16.31 -1.44 1.40
C LEU A 165 -16.08 -2.28 0.13
N GLY A 166 -16.15 -1.66 -1.05
CA GLY A 166 -15.86 -2.28 -2.34
C GLY A 166 -14.43 -2.79 -2.38
N TRP A 167 -13.47 -1.99 -1.92
CA TRP A 167 -12.07 -2.39 -1.78
C TRP A 167 -11.89 -3.54 -0.78
N LEU A 168 -12.55 -3.48 0.38
CA LEU A 168 -12.51 -4.54 1.39
C LEU A 168 -12.98 -5.89 0.84
N VAL A 169 -13.99 -5.89 -0.01
CA VAL A 169 -14.52 -7.11 -0.65
C VAL A 169 -13.65 -7.55 -1.84
N THR A 170 -13.06 -6.61 -2.58
CA THR A 170 -12.31 -6.90 -3.82
C THR A 170 -10.87 -7.35 -3.56
N ILE A 171 -10.16 -6.79 -2.57
CA ILE A 171 -8.74 -7.08 -2.30
C ILE A 171 -8.48 -8.56 -1.98
N PRO A 172 -9.22 -9.21 -1.06
CA PRO A 172 -9.01 -10.61 -0.76
C PRO A 172 -9.19 -11.49 -2.00
N LEU A 173 -10.11 -11.14 -2.89
CA LEU A 173 -10.37 -11.88 -4.12
C LEU A 173 -9.23 -11.74 -5.13
N ILE A 174 -8.73 -10.52 -5.35
CA ILE A 174 -7.56 -10.30 -6.20
C ILE A 174 -6.37 -11.11 -5.67
N ALA A 175 -6.11 -11.00 -4.37
CA ALA A 175 -4.95 -11.60 -3.72
C ALA A 175 -5.02 -13.14 -3.61
N LEU A 176 -6.23 -13.71 -3.50
CA LEU A 176 -6.44 -15.16 -3.42
C LEU A 176 -6.53 -15.81 -4.81
N ARG A 177 -7.11 -15.12 -5.80
CA ARG A 177 -7.29 -15.65 -7.17
C ARG A 177 -6.00 -15.60 -7.99
N HIS A 178 -5.13 -14.62 -7.73
CA HIS A 178 -3.93 -14.36 -8.53
C HIS A 178 -2.66 -14.37 -7.70
N ASP A 179 -2.37 -15.48 -7.01
CA ASP A 179 -1.08 -15.66 -6.33
C ASP A 179 0.05 -16.00 -7.32
N THR A 180 0.20 -15.16 -8.34
CA THR A 180 1.20 -15.30 -9.39
C THR A 180 2.53 -14.73 -8.96
N LEU A 181 3.59 -15.14 -9.66
CA LEU A 181 4.92 -14.59 -9.48
C LEU A 181 4.95 -13.07 -9.69
N MET A 182 4.24 -12.58 -10.71
CA MET A 182 4.16 -11.17 -11.06
C MET A 182 3.44 -10.36 -9.98
N MET A 183 2.33 -10.88 -9.44
CA MET A 183 1.62 -10.24 -8.32
C MET A 183 2.53 -10.08 -7.11
N ARG A 184 3.27 -11.14 -6.74
CA ARG A 184 4.20 -11.05 -5.61
C ARG A 184 5.36 -10.07 -5.88
N LYS A 185 5.90 -10.01 -7.10
CA LYS A 185 6.91 -9.00 -7.48
C LYS A 185 6.34 -7.59 -7.35
N PHE A 186 5.10 -7.35 -7.80
CA PHE A 186 4.41 -6.07 -7.64
C PHE A 186 4.21 -5.69 -6.17
N LEU A 187 3.68 -6.60 -5.36
CA LEU A 187 3.51 -6.39 -3.91
C LEU A 187 4.84 -6.05 -3.23
N LEU A 188 5.93 -6.76 -3.56
CA LEU A 188 7.25 -6.45 -3.03
C LEU A 188 7.76 -5.07 -3.52
N ALA A 189 7.52 -4.71 -4.77
CA ALA A 189 7.86 -3.39 -5.31
C ALA A 189 7.08 -2.25 -4.63
N CYS A 190 5.89 -2.51 -4.07
CA CYS A 190 5.16 -1.53 -3.27
C CYS A 190 5.96 -1.01 -2.07
N GLY A 191 6.94 -1.75 -1.54
CA GLY A 191 7.82 -1.25 -0.48
C GLY A 191 8.76 -0.15 -0.96
N ILE A 192 9.20 -0.25 -2.22
CA ILE A 192 10.00 0.81 -2.86
C ILE A 192 9.10 2.01 -3.15
N LEU A 193 7.94 1.76 -3.76
CA LEU A 193 6.99 2.82 -4.12
C LEU A 193 6.47 3.57 -2.89
N SER A 194 6.14 2.89 -1.79
CA SER A 194 5.70 3.53 -0.54
C SER A 194 6.78 4.46 -0.01
N SER A 195 8.03 4.00 -0.01
CA SER A 195 9.15 4.77 0.52
C SER A 195 9.44 6.03 -0.31
N LEU A 196 9.45 5.90 -1.64
CA LEU A 196 9.61 7.03 -2.55
C LEU A 196 8.43 8.00 -2.46
N TRP A 197 7.21 7.48 -2.33
CA TRP A 197 6.01 8.29 -2.14
C TRP A 197 6.10 9.12 -0.85
N TYR A 198 6.49 8.51 0.27
CA TYR A 198 6.63 9.23 1.54
C TYR A 198 7.72 10.32 1.49
N VAL A 199 8.82 10.06 0.79
CA VAL A 199 9.83 11.09 0.48
C VAL A 199 9.20 12.23 -0.35
N GLY A 200 8.43 11.90 -1.38
CA GLY A 200 7.71 12.87 -2.20
C GLY A 200 6.77 13.76 -1.39
N ILE A 201 5.98 13.19 -0.48
CA ILE A 201 5.11 13.94 0.44
C ILE A 201 5.93 14.90 1.30
N ASN A 202 7.06 14.44 1.84
CA ASN A 202 7.95 15.25 2.69
C ASN A 202 8.69 16.38 1.93
N ILE A 203 8.70 16.34 0.60
CA ILE A 203 9.20 17.44 -0.24
C ILE A 203 8.05 18.37 -0.63
N PHE A 204 6.92 17.80 -1.06
CA PHE A 204 5.79 18.56 -1.59
C PHE A 204 5.00 19.30 -0.51
N VAL A 205 4.53 18.61 0.54
CA VAL A 205 3.59 19.19 1.51
C VAL A 205 4.17 20.40 2.26
N PRO A 206 5.45 20.42 2.68
CA PRO A 206 6.06 21.63 3.26
C PRO A 206 5.94 22.89 2.40
N THR A 207 5.96 22.77 1.07
CA THR A 207 5.82 23.92 0.16
C THR A 207 4.45 24.58 0.24
N GLN A 208 3.47 23.90 0.84
CA GLN A 208 2.10 24.36 0.99
C GLN A 208 1.83 24.97 2.38
N TYR A 209 2.84 25.03 3.27
CA TYR A 209 2.74 25.65 4.59
C TYR A 209 3.69 26.86 4.66
N ALA A 210 3.13 28.06 4.50
CA ALA A 210 3.88 29.31 4.65
C ALA A 210 4.51 29.41 6.05
N GLY A 211 5.82 29.69 6.10
CA GLY A 211 6.59 29.76 7.35
C GLY A 211 7.09 28.43 7.88
N TYR A 212 6.72 27.30 7.27
CA TYR A 212 7.24 25.99 7.68
C TYR A 212 8.70 25.83 7.28
N SER A 213 9.54 25.39 8.22
CA SER A 213 10.95 25.09 8.00
C SER A 213 11.22 23.61 8.24
N ALA A 214 11.60 22.89 7.18
CA ALA A 214 11.98 21.47 7.28
C ALA A 214 13.26 21.23 8.11
N LEU A 215 14.02 22.28 8.43
CA LEU A 215 15.20 22.19 9.28
C LEU A 215 14.81 22.16 10.75
N THR A 216 13.87 23.01 11.14
CA THR A 216 13.56 23.29 12.56
C THR A 216 12.25 22.67 13.03
N LEU A 217 11.32 22.39 12.11
CA LEU A 217 10.00 21.85 12.42
C LEU A 217 9.91 20.38 12.07
N THR A 218 9.17 19.66 12.90
CA THR A 218 8.89 18.24 12.70
C THR A 218 7.91 18.04 11.54
N VAL A 219 7.95 16.86 10.95
CA VAL A 219 6.99 16.35 9.99
C VAL A 219 5.60 16.26 10.62
N SER A 220 5.53 15.90 11.91
CA SER A 220 4.27 15.86 12.66
C SER A 220 3.51 17.18 12.64
N GLU A 221 4.20 18.32 12.65
CA GLU A 221 3.60 19.66 12.58
C GLU A 221 2.89 19.97 11.25
N LEU A 222 3.22 19.25 10.16
CA LEU A 222 2.48 19.35 8.89
C LEU A 222 1.05 18.79 9.03
N SER A 223 0.82 17.93 10.02
CA SER A 223 -0.44 17.26 10.31
C SER A 223 -1.14 17.78 11.58
N ALA A 224 -0.56 18.81 12.21
CA ALA A 224 -1.08 19.35 13.47
C ALA A 224 -2.48 19.96 13.32
N ILE A 225 -3.24 19.97 14.41
CA ILE A 225 -4.55 20.62 14.48
C ILE A 225 -4.37 22.11 14.18
N GLY A 226 -5.10 22.61 13.18
CA GLY A 226 -4.99 23.98 12.70
C GLY A 226 -3.92 24.19 11.62
N ALA A 227 -3.06 23.21 11.31
CA ALA A 227 -2.10 23.34 10.23
C ALA A 227 -2.81 23.37 8.86
N PRO A 228 -2.46 24.30 7.94
CA PRO A 228 -3.10 24.42 6.64
C PRO A 228 -2.90 23.17 5.77
N THR A 229 -1.85 22.40 6.03
CA THR A 229 -1.49 21.19 5.30
C THR A 229 -2.09 19.91 5.84
N ARG A 230 -2.83 19.95 6.97
CA ARG A 230 -3.27 18.74 7.67
C ARG A 230 -4.05 17.78 6.78
N ILE A 231 -5.03 18.29 6.04
CA ILE A 231 -5.89 17.46 5.20
C ILE A 231 -5.09 16.83 4.06
N ILE A 232 -4.26 17.64 3.39
CA ILE A 232 -3.40 17.17 2.30
C ILE A 232 -2.44 16.10 2.82
N TRP A 233 -1.80 16.33 3.97
CA TRP A 233 -0.89 15.37 4.60
C TRP A 233 -1.59 14.04 4.88
N VAL A 234 -2.73 14.06 5.57
CA VAL A 234 -3.47 12.86 5.96
C VAL A 234 -3.86 12.05 4.73
N LEU A 235 -4.40 12.69 3.70
CA LEU A 235 -4.86 12.00 2.50
C LEU A 235 -3.71 11.37 1.70
N LEU A 236 -2.58 12.07 1.54
CA LEU A 236 -1.42 11.51 0.85
C LEU A 236 -0.76 10.38 1.67
N ALA A 237 -0.76 10.50 3.01
CA ALA A 237 -0.22 9.48 3.90
C ALA A 237 -1.03 8.17 3.88
N ILE A 238 -2.33 8.21 3.58
CA ILE A 238 -3.14 6.99 3.38
C ILE A 238 -2.54 6.13 2.26
N LEU A 239 -2.16 6.73 1.12
CA LEU A 239 -1.56 5.97 0.02
C LEU A 239 -0.22 5.33 0.42
N TYR A 240 0.59 6.02 1.23
CA TYR A 240 1.80 5.43 1.80
C TYR A 240 1.48 4.15 2.60
N LEU A 241 0.50 4.22 3.51
CA LEU A 241 0.10 3.08 4.34
C LEU A 241 -0.46 1.93 3.50
N LEU A 242 -1.26 2.21 2.47
CA LEU A 242 -1.80 1.19 1.57
C LEU A 242 -0.69 0.47 0.78
N LEU A 243 0.27 1.22 0.23
CA LEU A 243 1.42 0.65 -0.46
C LEU A 243 2.31 -0.17 0.49
N LEU A 244 2.55 0.33 1.70
CA LEU A 244 3.35 -0.39 2.70
C LEU A 244 2.61 -1.64 3.22
N MET A 245 1.29 -1.60 3.35
CA MET A 245 0.49 -2.77 3.73
C MET A 245 0.52 -3.83 2.63
N ALA A 246 0.41 -3.43 1.36
CA ALA A 246 0.60 -4.31 0.21
C ALA A 246 2.00 -4.95 0.21
N PHE A 247 3.04 -4.18 0.57
CA PHE A 247 4.38 -4.70 0.79
C PHE A 247 4.43 -5.77 1.88
N GLY A 248 3.85 -5.51 3.05
CA GLY A 248 3.74 -6.49 4.14
C GLY A 248 3.05 -7.79 3.71
N TRP A 249 1.99 -7.68 2.91
CA TRP A 249 1.32 -8.84 2.31
C TRP A 249 2.23 -9.61 1.34
N GLY A 250 2.99 -8.90 0.49
CA GLY A 250 4.00 -9.49 -0.39
C GLY A 250 5.10 -10.23 0.37
N VAL A 251 5.53 -9.70 1.52
CA VAL A 251 6.50 -10.34 2.43
C VAL A 251 5.92 -11.64 2.99
N LEU A 252 4.66 -11.64 3.47
CA LEU A 252 3.98 -12.85 3.97
C LEU A 252 3.89 -13.94 2.89
N LYS A 253 3.48 -13.57 1.68
CA LYS A 253 3.41 -14.49 0.52
C LYS A 253 4.77 -15.01 0.06
N SER A 254 5.85 -14.31 0.41
CA SER A 254 7.22 -14.69 0.07
C SER A 254 7.92 -15.50 1.17
N SER A 255 7.28 -15.70 2.33
CA SER A 255 7.91 -16.38 3.48
C SER A 255 8.26 -17.85 3.24
N ALA A 256 7.47 -18.59 2.47
CA ALA A 256 7.73 -20.01 2.14
C ALA A 256 8.12 -20.88 3.35
N GLY A 257 7.50 -20.63 4.52
CA GLY A 257 7.78 -21.35 5.77
C GLY A 257 8.79 -20.66 6.72
N ASP A 258 9.49 -19.61 6.27
CA ASP A 258 10.40 -18.82 7.11
C ASP A 258 9.62 -18.04 8.18
N ARG A 259 9.74 -18.46 9.45
CA ARG A 259 9.06 -17.84 10.58
C ARG A 259 9.44 -16.36 10.74
N GLN A 260 10.69 -15.99 10.49
CA GLN A 260 11.17 -14.62 10.66
C GLN A 260 10.53 -13.70 9.61
N LEU A 261 10.46 -14.17 8.36
CA LEU A 261 9.81 -13.40 7.30
C LEU A 261 8.29 -13.29 7.49
N ARG A 262 7.64 -14.33 8.05
CA ARG A 262 6.23 -14.25 8.45
C ARG A 262 6.01 -13.19 9.52
N ILE A 263 6.83 -13.17 10.57
CA ILE A 263 6.73 -12.17 11.63
C ILE A 263 6.96 -10.77 11.07
N ALA A 264 7.99 -10.58 10.24
CA ALA A 264 8.25 -9.29 9.59
C ALA A 264 7.05 -8.81 8.75
N GLY A 265 6.47 -9.67 7.91
CA GLY A 265 5.28 -9.33 7.12
C GLY A 265 4.07 -8.98 7.99
N SER A 266 3.84 -9.73 9.07
CA SER A 266 2.76 -9.43 10.03
C SER A 266 2.99 -8.11 10.78
N LEU A 267 4.24 -7.81 11.15
CA LEU A 267 4.59 -6.54 11.80
C LEU A 267 4.37 -5.35 10.88
N ILE A 268 4.65 -5.46 9.58
CA ILE A 268 4.35 -4.39 8.60
C ILE A 268 2.84 -4.13 8.55
N ILE A 269 2.03 -5.19 8.50
CA ILE A 269 0.57 -5.04 8.44
C ILE A 269 0.05 -4.42 9.75
N ALA A 270 0.51 -4.90 10.91
CA ALA A 270 0.14 -4.35 12.21
C ALA A 270 0.56 -2.87 12.36
N TYR A 271 1.77 -2.52 11.91
CA TYR A 271 2.24 -1.15 11.82
C TYR A 271 1.30 -0.28 10.98
N CYS A 272 0.88 -0.76 9.81
CA CYS A 272 -0.01 -0.01 8.93
C CYS A 272 -1.42 0.14 9.51
N ILE A 273 -1.94 -0.89 10.18
CA ILE A 273 -3.25 -0.82 10.86
C ILE A 273 -3.21 0.20 11.99
N MET A 274 -2.17 0.17 12.82
CA MET A 274 -2.01 1.12 13.92
C MET A 274 -1.88 2.56 13.41
N ASN A 275 -1.05 2.77 12.39
CA ASN A 275 -0.81 4.10 11.81
C ASN A 275 -1.91 4.56 10.86
N PHE A 276 -2.92 3.74 10.58
CA PHE A 276 -4.11 4.17 9.83
C PHE A 276 -4.84 5.30 10.56
N TYR A 277 -4.77 5.29 11.89
CA TYR A 277 -5.07 6.44 12.72
C TYR A 277 -3.78 7.02 13.27
N TRP A 278 -3.59 8.33 13.09
CA TRP A 278 -2.47 9.08 13.65
C TRP A 278 -3.07 10.20 14.53
N PRO A 279 -2.98 10.11 15.87
CA PRO A 279 -3.50 11.15 16.75
C PRO A 279 -2.84 12.48 16.39
N PRO A 280 -3.60 13.50 15.96
CA PRO A 280 -3.01 14.77 15.59
C PRO A 280 -2.53 15.49 16.86
N MET A 281 -1.35 16.09 16.84
CA MET A 281 -0.91 17.02 17.88
C MET A 281 -1.48 18.42 17.61
N HIS A 282 -1.55 19.27 18.62
CA HIS A 282 -1.74 20.71 18.46
C HIS A 282 -0.47 21.37 17.93
N GLN A 283 -0.62 22.57 17.39
CA GLN A 283 0.53 23.43 17.06
C GLN A 283 1.27 23.82 18.33
N ARG A 284 2.59 24.02 18.23
CA ARG A 284 3.47 24.30 19.37
C ARG A 284 3.07 25.54 20.16
N GLU A 285 2.55 26.55 19.50
CA GLU A 285 2.06 27.80 20.10
C GLU A 285 0.86 27.53 21.01
N VAL A 286 -0.02 26.62 20.60
CA VAL A 286 -1.21 26.20 21.36
C VAL A 286 -0.80 25.35 22.57
N ILE A 287 0.15 24.42 22.37
CA ILE A 287 0.68 23.59 23.45
C ILE A 287 1.32 24.46 24.54
N ALA A 288 2.18 25.41 24.16
CA ALA A 288 2.86 26.30 25.09
C ALA A 288 1.90 27.25 25.83
N ALA A 289 0.76 27.60 25.22
CA ALA A 289 -0.30 28.38 25.86
C ALA A 289 -1.16 27.55 26.84
N GLY A 290 -0.85 26.27 27.06
CA GLY A 290 -1.62 25.37 27.92
C GLY A 290 -2.85 24.75 27.25
N GLY A 291 -2.96 24.85 25.93
CA GLY A 291 -4.07 24.30 25.14
C GLY A 291 -3.89 22.84 24.71
N GLY A 292 -2.85 22.16 25.20
CA GLY A 292 -2.62 20.74 24.93
C GLY A 292 -3.75 19.86 25.47
N SER A 293 -3.99 18.71 24.83
CA SER A 293 -5.02 17.75 25.19
C SER A 293 -4.53 16.31 25.14
N LEU A 294 -5.41 15.35 25.43
CA LEU A 294 -5.10 13.92 25.35
C LEU A 294 -4.50 13.50 24.00
N THR A 295 -4.87 14.18 22.92
CA THR A 295 -4.38 13.87 21.57
C THR A 295 -2.87 14.12 21.42
N ASP A 296 -2.30 15.09 22.13
CA ASP A 296 -0.86 15.36 22.15
C ASP A 296 -0.10 14.22 22.84
N THR A 297 -0.59 13.77 23.98
CA THR A 297 -0.04 12.60 24.68
C THR A 297 -0.15 11.34 23.82
N LEU A 298 -1.32 11.11 23.20
CA LEU A 298 -1.52 9.98 22.30
C LEU A 298 -0.61 10.05 21.07
N HIS A 299 -0.34 11.24 20.54
CA HIS A 299 0.59 11.44 19.43
C HIS A 299 2.00 10.95 19.79
N ILE A 300 2.50 11.30 20.99
CA ILE A 300 3.80 10.83 21.49
C ILE A 300 3.78 9.31 21.69
N VAL A 301 2.72 8.75 22.28
CA VAL A 301 2.58 7.29 22.45
C VAL A 301 2.61 6.58 21.09
N TRP A 302 1.88 7.10 20.09
CA TRP A 302 1.89 6.55 18.73
C TRP A 302 3.27 6.63 18.09
N ALA A 303 3.97 7.74 18.24
CA ALA A 303 5.34 7.89 17.74
C ALA A 303 6.28 6.83 18.35
N MET A 304 6.21 6.61 19.67
CA MET A 304 7.02 5.60 20.35
C MET A 304 6.67 4.17 19.91
N MET A 305 5.39 3.86 19.74
CA MET A 305 4.95 2.57 19.21
C MET A 305 5.45 2.37 17.76
N THR A 306 5.36 3.40 16.92
CA THR A 306 5.88 3.40 15.54
C THR A 306 7.38 3.12 15.51
N LEU A 307 8.18 3.75 16.38
CA LEU A 307 9.61 3.47 16.49
C LEU A 307 9.87 2.01 16.91
N LEU A 308 9.12 1.48 17.88
CA LEU A 308 9.23 0.09 18.30
C LEU A 308 8.91 -0.88 17.17
N PHE A 309 7.80 -0.66 16.44
CA PHE A 309 7.46 -1.45 15.27
C PHE A 309 8.56 -1.43 14.22
N ASN A 310 9.13 -0.25 13.93
CA ASN A 310 10.21 -0.10 12.97
C ASN A 310 11.45 -0.90 13.39
N MET A 311 11.83 -0.84 14.67
CA MET A 311 12.96 -1.62 15.19
C MET A 311 12.70 -3.12 15.12
N LEU A 312 11.54 -3.60 15.59
CA LEU A 312 11.18 -5.02 15.54
C LEU A 312 11.15 -5.54 14.10
N LEU A 313 10.50 -4.79 13.21
CA LEU A 313 10.44 -5.12 11.78
C LEU A 313 11.85 -5.27 11.19
N MET A 314 12.72 -4.29 11.46
CA MET A 314 14.10 -4.32 11.00
C MET A 314 14.84 -5.57 11.49
N GLY A 315 14.68 -5.92 12.76
CA GLY A 315 15.30 -7.10 13.38
C GLY A 315 14.82 -8.40 12.75
N PHE A 316 13.50 -8.61 12.68
CA PHE A 316 12.89 -9.83 12.11
C PHE A 316 13.18 -9.95 10.60
N GLY A 317 13.10 -8.84 9.85
CA GLY A 317 13.43 -8.82 8.42
C GLY A 317 14.91 -9.16 8.16
N ALA A 318 15.81 -8.67 9.02
CA ALA A 318 17.23 -8.98 8.92
C ALA A 318 17.57 -10.43 9.27
N ALA A 319 16.88 -11.02 10.24
CA ALA A 319 17.06 -12.41 10.64
C ALA A 319 16.78 -13.38 9.48
N ALA A 320 15.83 -13.05 8.60
CA ALA A 320 15.44 -13.83 7.41
C ALA A 320 16.44 -13.73 6.22
N LEU A 321 17.45 -12.85 6.32
CA LEU A 321 18.41 -12.56 5.26
C LEU A 321 19.86 -12.84 5.69
N ARG A 322 20.78 -12.75 4.72
CA ARG A 322 22.21 -13.10 4.87
C ARG A 322 22.98 -12.11 5.75
N LYS A 323 24.18 -12.49 6.20
CA LYS A 323 25.06 -11.70 7.10
C LYS A 323 25.26 -10.24 6.67
N ARG A 324 25.43 -9.97 5.37
CA ARG A 324 25.60 -8.59 4.85
C ARG A 324 24.40 -7.70 5.15
N PHE A 325 23.18 -8.22 4.98
CA PHE A 325 21.95 -7.47 5.27
C PHE A 325 21.79 -7.25 6.78
N ARG A 326 22.21 -8.20 7.62
CA ARG A 326 22.21 -8.03 9.09
C ARG A 326 23.15 -6.91 9.54
N LEU A 327 24.35 -6.83 8.98
CA LEU A 327 25.30 -5.74 9.26
C LEU A 327 24.73 -4.39 8.82
N TYR A 328 24.10 -4.33 7.65
CA TYR A 328 23.40 -3.14 7.20
C TYR A 328 22.30 -2.72 8.18
N THR A 329 21.44 -3.66 8.64
CA THR A 329 20.41 -3.37 9.64
C THR A 329 20.99 -2.87 10.97
N ILE A 330 22.11 -3.43 11.44
CA ILE A 330 22.77 -2.96 12.66
C ILE A 330 23.23 -1.51 12.48
N ALA A 331 23.84 -1.18 11.34
CA ALA A 331 24.22 0.20 11.04
C ALA A 331 22.99 1.13 10.98
N THR A 332 21.88 0.69 10.35
CA THR A 332 20.62 1.43 10.33
C THR A 332 20.08 1.65 11.74
N TRP A 333 20.12 0.66 12.64
CA TRP A 333 19.72 0.82 14.03
C TRP A 333 20.56 1.84 14.78
N VAL A 334 21.88 1.86 14.58
CA VAL A 334 22.75 2.89 15.20
C VAL A 334 22.32 4.29 14.77
N VAL A 335 22.12 4.51 13.46
CA VAL A 335 21.60 5.78 12.94
C VAL A 335 20.23 6.10 13.56
N PHE A 336 19.30 5.15 13.53
CA PHE A 336 17.95 5.30 14.04
C PHE A 336 17.93 5.67 15.53
N ILE A 337 18.74 5.01 16.37
CA ILE A 337 18.84 5.30 17.80
C ILE A 337 19.47 6.67 18.04
N VAL A 338 20.60 6.97 17.40
CA VAL A 338 21.30 8.26 17.58
C VAL A 338 20.38 9.43 17.23
N PHE A 339 19.78 9.42 16.04
CA PHE A 339 18.91 10.51 15.61
C PHE A 339 17.57 10.51 16.35
N GLY A 340 17.07 9.36 16.81
CA GLY A 340 15.90 9.31 17.69
C GLY A 340 16.16 9.96 19.06
N VAL A 341 17.33 9.72 19.66
CA VAL A 341 17.75 10.38 20.90
C VAL A 341 17.91 11.88 20.69
N LEU A 342 18.54 12.31 19.60
CA LEU A 342 18.68 13.74 19.28
C LEU A 342 17.32 14.44 19.11
N THR A 343 16.36 13.81 18.44
CA THR A 343 14.98 14.31 18.36
C THR A 343 14.36 14.45 19.75
N PHE A 344 14.49 13.44 20.61
CA PHE A 344 13.97 13.48 21.97
C PHE A 344 14.63 14.58 22.84
N THR A 345 15.91 14.87 22.63
CA THR A 345 16.60 15.92 23.38
C THR A 345 16.12 17.33 23.02
N GLU A 346 15.68 17.56 21.79
CA GLU A 346 15.15 18.87 21.34
C GLU A 346 13.63 18.98 21.47
N SER A 347 12.89 17.87 21.63
CA SER A 347 11.42 17.89 21.70
C SER A 347 10.82 18.75 22.83
N PRO A 348 11.45 18.95 24.01
CA PRO A 348 10.94 19.90 25.01
C PRO A 348 10.83 21.34 24.49
N GLY A 349 11.59 21.70 23.45
CA GLY A 349 11.48 22.98 22.78
C GLY A 349 10.12 23.16 22.07
N ILE A 350 9.45 22.08 21.66
CA ILE A 350 8.10 22.14 21.11
C ILE A 350 7.12 22.57 22.21
N GLU A 351 7.17 21.93 23.38
CA GLU A 351 6.25 22.21 24.49
C GLU A 351 6.37 23.64 25.01
N ALA A 352 7.59 24.19 25.02
CA ALA A 352 7.86 25.56 25.43
C ALA A 352 7.72 26.61 24.31
N ASN A 353 7.35 26.18 23.08
CA ASN A 353 7.37 27.01 21.87
C ASN A 353 8.72 27.76 21.69
N GLN A 354 9.82 27.07 21.96
CA GLN A 354 11.18 27.57 21.82
C GLN A 354 11.80 27.13 20.49
N PRO A 355 12.89 27.78 20.05
CA PRO A 355 13.62 27.35 18.86
C PRO A 355 14.10 25.90 18.97
N THR A 356 13.83 25.11 17.94
CA THR A 356 14.26 23.72 17.78
C THR A 356 15.16 23.62 16.54
N PRO A 357 16.43 24.05 16.63
CA PRO A 357 17.25 24.38 15.47
C PRO A 357 17.55 23.20 14.54
N HIS A 358 17.54 21.97 15.05
CA HIS A 358 17.89 20.78 14.27
C HIS A 358 16.87 19.65 14.35
N LEU A 359 15.86 19.79 15.21
CA LEU A 359 14.80 18.80 15.40
C LEU A 359 14.20 18.25 14.09
N GLY A 360 13.90 19.14 13.13
CA GLY A 360 13.35 18.74 11.83
C GLY A 360 14.31 17.91 10.98
N ILE A 361 15.62 18.11 11.13
CA ILE A 361 16.67 17.33 10.47
C ILE A 361 16.80 15.96 11.12
N TRP A 362 16.87 15.89 12.45
CA TRP A 362 17.03 14.64 13.19
C TRP A 362 15.91 13.66 12.89
N GLU A 363 14.68 14.15 12.93
CA GLU A 363 13.50 13.36 12.60
C GLU A 363 13.54 12.85 11.15
N ARG A 364 13.91 13.69 10.18
CA ARG A 364 14.00 13.29 8.77
C ARG A 364 15.10 12.29 8.49
N ILE A 365 16.25 12.38 9.18
CA ILE A 365 17.31 11.38 9.06
C ILE A 365 16.82 10.04 9.62
N ASN A 366 16.14 10.05 10.77
CA ASN A 366 15.56 8.87 11.37
C ASN A 366 14.52 8.20 10.44
N MET A 367 13.57 8.97 9.90
CA MET A 367 12.60 8.50 8.91
C MET A 367 13.28 7.98 7.64
N GLY A 368 14.21 8.76 7.07
CA GLY A 368 14.95 8.40 5.86
C GLY A 368 15.73 7.10 6.01
N ALA A 369 16.33 6.84 7.17
CA ALA A 369 17.01 5.58 7.47
C ALA A 369 16.05 4.39 7.42
N PHE A 370 14.84 4.53 7.96
CA PHE A 370 13.81 3.49 7.88
C PHE A 370 13.29 3.28 6.46
N LEU A 371 12.99 4.35 5.72
CA LEU A 371 12.51 4.26 4.34
C LEU A 371 13.55 3.61 3.42
N LEU A 372 14.83 3.99 3.57
CA LEU A 372 15.92 3.35 2.85
C LEU A 372 16.02 1.87 3.21
N TRP A 373 15.86 1.51 4.47
CA TRP A 373 15.87 0.12 4.90
C TRP A 373 14.74 -0.69 4.25
N ILE A 374 13.52 -0.14 4.17
CA ILE A 374 12.38 -0.76 3.47
C ILE A 374 12.70 -0.98 1.99
N ILE A 375 13.29 0.01 1.30
CA ILE A 375 13.72 -0.13 -0.10
C ILE A 375 14.72 -1.28 -0.25
N VAL A 376 15.78 -1.30 0.56
CA VAL A 376 16.82 -2.33 0.49
C VAL A 376 16.24 -3.71 0.84
N PHE A 377 15.31 -3.78 1.79
CA PHE A 377 14.61 -5.01 2.15
C PHE A 377 13.75 -5.53 0.99
N ALA A 378 12.98 -4.66 0.34
CA ALA A 378 12.18 -5.00 -0.84
C ALA A 378 13.06 -5.52 -1.99
N ILE A 379 14.16 -4.83 -2.30
CA ILE A 379 15.13 -5.24 -3.33
C ILE A 379 15.75 -6.60 -2.98
N ALA A 380 16.15 -6.82 -1.72
CA ALA A 380 16.72 -8.09 -1.28
C ALA A 380 15.74 -9.26 -1.47
N LEU A 381 14.45 -9.05 -1.19
CA LEU A 381 13.41 -10.07 -1.40
C LEU A 381 13.12 -10.34 -2.88
N LEU A 382 13.09 -9.29 -3.72
CA LEU A 382 12.97 -9.43 -5.17
C LEU A 382 14.14 -10.23 -5.76
N ASN A 383 15.37 -9.95 -5.31
CA ASN A 383 16.57 -10.62 -5.79
C ASN A 383 16.69 -12.06 -5.29
N LYS A 384 16.40 -12.32 -4.01
CA LYS A 384 16.37 -13.69 -3.43
C LYS A 384 15.44 -14.61 -4.22
N ARG A 385 14.38 -14.05 -4.81
CA ARG A 385 13.40 -14.77 -5.60
C ARG A 385 13.84 -15.02 -7.03
N ASN A 386 14.39 -14.03 -7.73
CA ASN A 386 14.93 -14.23 -9.08
C ASN A 386 15.99 -15.35 -9.09
N GLN A 387 16.78 -15.48 -8.03
CA GLN A 387 17.74 -16.58 -7.86
C GLN A 387 17.11 -17.97 -7.67
N LYS A 388 15.84 -18.07 -7.23
CA LYS A 388 15.08 -19.33 -7.18
C LYS A 388 14.36 -19.64 -8.50
N GLU A 389 14.28 -18.68 -9.42
CA GLU A 389 13.72 -18.89 -10.77
C GLU A 389 14.80 -19.39 -11.75
N ILE A 390 16.08 -19.10 -11.47
CA ILE A 390 17.23 -19.44 -12.32
C ILE A 390 17.87 -20.79 -11.94
N ASN A 391 17.71 -21.23 -10.68
CA ASN A 391 18.16 -22.53 -10.19
C ASN A 391 16.96 -23.46 -10.01
#